data_AF-A0A2N7R4X4-F1
#
_entry.id   AF-A0A2N7R4X4-F1
#
_cell.length_a   1.000
_cell.length_b   1.000
_cell.length_c   1.000
_cell.angle_alpha   90.00
_cell.angle_beta   90.00
_cell.angle_gamma   90.00
#
_symmetry.space_group_name_H-M   'P 1'
#
loop_
_entity.id
_entity.type
_entity.pdbx_description
1 polymer ?
#
loop_
_entity_poly.entity_id
_entity_poly.type
_entity_poly.pdbx_seq_one_letter_code
_entity_poly.pdbx_strand_id
1 'polypeptide(L)'
;MRLWDGAGKMLFDSGTPNATFTRAFQNWTYVKSDQDDQGLYRNYYSVPFSFPQNEFMLINNFGMTMVSGGTIPRQLYCTWDFVGGTLYAVTVAANNPYAFFLPALFAKMSA
;
A
#
# COMPACT_ATOMS: atom_id res chain seq x y z
N MET A 1 -18.35 2.82 -17.47
CA MET A 1 -19.15 2.54 -18.67
C MET A 1 -20.45 3.33 -18.56
N ARG A 2 -20.79 4.11 -19.59
CA ARG A 2 -22.02 4.92 -19.63
C ARG A 2 -22.89 4.45 -20.80
N LEU A 3 -24.16 4.14 -20.51
CA LEU A 3 -25.18 3.83 -21.50
C LEU A 3 -26.18 4.97 -21.56
N TRP A 4 -26.54 5.34 -22.78
CA TRP A 4 -27.46 6.44 -23.09
C TRP A 4 -28.64 5.89 -23.89
N ASP A 5 -29.81 6.47 -23.73
CA ASP A 5 -30.93 6.20 -24.64
C ASP A 5 -30.78 7.00 -25.95
N GLY A 6 -31.69 6.75 -26.90
CA GLY A 6 -31.72 7.45 -28.19
C GLY A 6 -32.08 8.94 -28.10
N ALA A 7 -32.54 9.43 -26.95
CA ALA A 7 -32.83 10.84 -26.69
C ALA A 7 -31.69 11.53 -25.89
N GLY A 8 -30.58 10.83 -25.63
CA GLY A 8 -29.43 11.35 -24.89
C GLY A 8 -29.60 11.34 -23.36
N LYS A 9 -30.66 10.71 -22.82
CA LYS A 9 -30.83 10.52 -21.38
C LYS A 9 -29.92 9.39 -20.91
N MET A 10 -29.22 9.63 -19.80
CA MET A 10 -28.38 8.62 -19.15
C MET A 10 -29.25 7.49 -18.60
N LEU A 11 -29.01 6.26 -19.06
CA LEU A 11 -29.73 5.06 -18.62
C LEU A 11 -28.97 4.28 -17.56
N PHE A 12 -27.64 4.28 -17.65
CA PHE A 12 -26.76 3.60 -16.71
C PHE A 12 -25.41 4.31 -16.71
N ASP A 13 -24.94 4.69 -15.53
CA ASP A 13 -23.54 5.07 -15.32
C ASP A 13 -22.97 4.08 -14.32
N SER A 14 -21.94 3.34 -14.73
CA SER A 14 -21.24 2.48 -13.79
C SER A 14 -20.53 3.27 -12.70
N GLY A 15 -20.45 4.62 -12.80
CA GLY A 15 -20.33 5.64 -11.74
C GLY A 15 -19.15 5.55 -10.78
N THR A 16 -18.45 4.43 -10.78
CA THR A 16 -17.34 4.11 -9.92
C THR A 16 -16.16 4.86 -10.50
N PRO A 17 -15.65 5.88 -9.79
CA PRO A 17 -14.48 6.61 -10.24
C PRO A 17 -13.36 5.61 -10.49
N ASN A 18 -12.73 5.66 -11.67
CA ASN A 18 -11.55 4.86 -11.91
C ASN A 18 -10.43 5.36 -10.97
N ALA A 19 -9.75 4.42 -10.33
CA ALA A 19 -8.49 4.74 -9.66
C ALA A 19 -7.48 5.08 -10.75
N THR A 20 -6.96 6.31 -10.72
CA THR A 20 -5.86 6.72 -11.60
C THR A 20 -4.58 6.47 -10.84
N PHE A 21 -3.78 5.50 -11.30
CA PHE A 21 -2.43 5.29 -10.76
C PHE A 21 -1.61 6.54 -10.96
N THR A 22 -1.19 7.15 -9.87
CA THR A 22 -0.43 8.41 -9.89
C THR A 22 1.06 8.13 -9.87
N ARG A 23 1.48 7.07 -9.18
CA ARG A 23 2.90 6.76 -8.94
C ARG A 23 3.12 5.27 -8.74
N ALA A 24 4.30 4.81 -9.17
CA ALA A 24 4.80 3.48 -8.90
C ALA A 24 6.26 3.59 -8.44
N PHE A 25 6.59 2.95 -7.33
CA PHE A 25 7.98 2.80 -6.88
C PHE A 25 8.33 1.33 -6.91
N GLN A 26 9.48 1.02 -7.52
CA GLN A 26 9.92 -0.35 -7.66
C GLN A 26 10.31 -0.99 -6.32
N ASN A 27 10.89 -0.20 -5.42
CA ASN A 27 11.47 -0.71 -4.17
C ASN A 27 11.04 0.17 -2.99
N TRP A 28 10.93 -0.44 -1.82
CA TRP A 28 10.90 0.27 -0.54
C TRP A 28 12.29 0.27 0.09
N THR A 29 12.62 1.36 0.78
CA THR A 29 13.91 1.52 1.45
C THR A 29 13.76 1.16 2.93
N TYR A 30 14.63 0.28 3.42
CA TYR A 30 14.69 -0.07 4.85
C TYR A 30 15.01 1.17 5.70
N VAL A 31 14.29 1.32 6.81
CA VAL A 31 14.45 2.45 7.74
C VAL A 31 14.94 1.98 9.10
N LYS A 32 14.24 1.02 9.71
CA LYS A 32 14.54 0.54 11.07
C LYS A 32 13.95 -0.85 11.32
N SER A 33 14.39 -1.46 12.42
CA SER A 33 13.79 -2.64 13.00
C SER A 33 13.51 -2.42 14.48
N ASP A 34 12.46 -3.06 14.98
CA ASP A 34 12.22 -3.25 16.41
C ASP A 34 11.68 -4.67 16.66
N GLN A 35 11.33 -4.96 17.92
CA GLN A 35 10.59 -6.17 18.28
C GLN A 35 9.21 -5.79 18.81
N ASP A 36 8.23 -6.66 18.60
CA ASP A 36 6.95 -6.60 19.29
C ASP A 36 7.01 -7.30 20.66
N ASP A 37 5.91 -7.24 21.42
CA ASP A 37 5.81 -7.83 22.76
C ASP A 37 5.90 -9.36 22.75
N GLN A 38 5.73 -9.98 21.59
CA GLN A 38 5.85 -11.41 21.34
C GLN A 38 7.27 -11.82 20.91
N GLY A 39 8.20 -10.85 20.78
CA GLY A 39 9.58 -11.08 20.37
C GLY A 39 9.79 -11.28 18.86
N LEU A 40 8.80 -10.96 18.03
CA LEU A 40 8.94 -10.99 16.58
C LEU A 40 9.59 -9.70 16.08
N TYR A 41 10.45 -9.82 15.07
CA TYR A 41 11.07 -8.66 14.44
C TYR A 41 10.07 -7.94 13.53
N ARG A 42 10.00 -6.62 13.65
CA ARG A 42 9.28 -5.76 12.71
C ARG A 42 10.29 -4.92 11.95
N ASN A 43 10.36 -5.05 10.63
CA ASN A 43 11.15 -4.17 9.77
C ASN A 43 10.24 -3.14 9.13
N TYR A 44 10.66 -1.88 9.14
CA TYR A 44 9.94 -0.75 8.59
C TYR A 44 10.64 -0.27 7.32
N TYR A 45 9.85 -0.08 6.28
CA TYR A 45 10.32 0.41 4.99
C TYR A 45 9.50 1.62 4.56
N SER A 46 10.14 2.57 3.89
CA SER A 46 9.47 3.77 3.38
C SER A 46 9.88 4.02 1.92
N VAL A 47 9.05 4.77 1.21
CA VAL A 47 9.37 5.33 -0.11
C VAL A 47 9.77 6.79 0.06
N PRO A 48 10.66 7.35 -0.79
CA PRO A 48 11.05 8.75 -0.73
C PRO A 48 9.93 9.65 -1.27
N PHE A 49 8.81 9.67 -0.57
CA PHE A 49 7.61 10.39 -0.94
C PHE A 49 7.01 11.10 0.27
N SER A 50 6.79 12.40 0.12
CA SER A 50 6.00 13.20 1.06
C SER A 50 4.56 13.17 0.57
N PHE A 51 3.64 12.68 1.41
CA PHE A 51 2.22 12.59 1.07
C PHE A 51 1.56 13.95 1.34
N PRO A 52 1.25 14.76 0.31
CA PRO A 52 0.52 16.00 0.53
C PRO A 52 -0.91 15.69 1.01
N GLN A 53 -1.54 16.65 1.68
CA GLN A 53 -2.82 16.52 2.40
C GLN A 53 -4.03 15.99 1.57
N ASN A 54 -3.87 15.78 0.26
CA ASN A 54 -4.93 15.34 -0.67
C ASN A 54 -4.56 14.06 -1.46
N GLU A 55 -3.56 13.30 -1.02
CA GLU A 55 -3.32 11.95 -1.54
C GLU A 55 -3.94 10.91 -0.61
N PHE A 56 -4.73 10.00 -1.21
CA PHE A 56 -5.45 8.95 -0.50
C PHE A 56 -4.84 7.59 -0.84
N MET A 57 -4.77 6.69 0.13
CA MET A 57 -4.40 5.30 -0.13
C MET A 57 -5.64 4.47 -0.46
N LEU A 58 -5.51 3.61 -1.47
CA LEU A 58 -6.51 2.58 -1.74
C LEU A 58 -6.65 1.65 -0.53
N ILE A 59 -7.89 1.32 -0.17
CA ILE A 59 -8.26 0.51 1.00
C ILE A 59 -7.66 -0.90 1.03
N ASN A 60 -7.09 -1.37 -0.08
CA ASN A 60 -6.34 -2.62 -0.15
C ASN A 60 -4.95 -2.43 0.46
N ASN A 61 -4.94 -2.13 1.77
CA ASN A 61 -3.76 -2.15 2.61
C ASN A 61 -3.12 -3.52 2.46
N PHE A 62 -1.80 -3.54 2.29
CA PHE A 62 -0.98 -4.72 1.98
C PHE A 62 -0.91 -5.77 3.12
N GLY A 63 -2.04 -6.09 3.74
CA GLY A 63 -2.21 -7.18 4.70
C GLY A 63 -2.14 -8.52 3.99
N MET A 64 -0.95 -9.12 3.88
CA MET A 64 -0.80 -10.47 3.34
C MET A 64 0.29 -11.25 4.05
N THR A 65 0.11 -12.57 4.10
CA THR A 65 1.21 -13.46 4.46
C THR A 65 2.14 -13.58 3.26
N MET A 66 3.37 -13.08 3.40
CA MET A 66 4.43 -13.31 2.43
C MET A 66 5.02 -14.69 2.66
N VAL A 67 4.65 -15.65 1.81
CA VAL A 67 5.24 -16.98 1.80
C VAL A 67 6.23 -17.05 0.64
N SER A 68 7.50 -16.75 0.91
CA SER A 68 8.57 -16.81 -0.11
C SER A 68 9.22 -18.21 -0.12
N GLY A 69 8.44 -19.27 -0.38
CA GLY A 69 8.93 -20.66 -0.52
C GLY A 69 9.78 -21.22 0.64
N GLY A 70 9.97 -20.46 1.72
CA GLY A 70 10.82 -20.77 2.86
C GLY A 70 10.00 -21.06 4.11
N THR A 71 10.67 -21.57 5.14
CA THR A 71 10.04 -22.11 6.35
C THR A 71 9.48 -21.06 7.32
N ILE A 72 9.91 -19.79 7.20
CA ILE A 72 9.49 -18.71 8.11
C ILE A 72 8.37 -17.89 7.44
N PRO A 73 7.11 -17.98 7.94
CA PRO A 73 6.05 -17.12 7.46
C PRO A 73 6.29 -15.67 7.88
N ARG A 74 5.91 -14.73 7.02
CA ARG A 74 6.03 -13.30 7.31
C ARG A 74 4.72 -12.61 7.06
N GLN A 75 4.33 -11.71 7.95
CA GLN A 75 3.16 -10.87 7.75
C GLN A 75 3.61 -9.53 7.18
N LEU A 76 2.86 -9.00 6.22
CA LEU A 76 3.02 -7.66 5.69
C LEU A 76 1.86 -6.80 6.19
N TYR A 77 2.19 -5.59 6.62
CA TYR A 77 1.23 -4.57 7.05
C TYR A 77 1.62 -3.23 6.45
N CYS A 78 0.67 -2.28 6.52
CA CYS A 78 0.91 -0.89 6.21
C CYS A 78 0.47 -0.03 7.38
N THR A 79 1.32 0.91 7.80
CA THR A 79 1.04 1.82 8.91
C THR A 79 1.44 3.24 8.56
N TRP A 80 0.69 4.20 9.08
CA TRP A 80 0.96 5.63 8.91
C TRP A 80 1.52 6.21 10.20
N ASP A 81 2.66 6.90 10.11
CA ASP A 81 3.16 7.74 11.20
C ASP A 81 2.67 9.17 11.02
N PHE A 82 1.76 9.59 11.90
CA PHE A 82 1.19 10.94 11.88
C PHE A 82 2.17 12.03 12.27
N VAL A 83 3.15 11.73 13.14
CA VAL A 83 4.13 12.73 13.59
C VAL A 83 5.19 12.93 12.52
N GLY A 84 5.69 11.83 11.94
CA GLY A 84 6.67 11.85 10.86
C GLY A 84 6.08 12.07 9.46
N GLY A 85 4.75 12.07 9.31
CA GLY A 85 4.08 12.18 8.01
C GLY A 85 4.52 11.11 7.01
N THR A 86 4.79 9.89 7.50
CA THR A 86 5.48 8.85 6.73
C THR A 86 4.63 7.58 6.65
N LEU A 87 4.51 7.02 5.44
CA LEU A 87 3.93 5.71 5.23
C LEU A 87 5.00 4.63 5.38
N TYR A 88 4.71 3.63 6.20
CA TYR A 88 5.56 2.45 6.34
C TYR A 88 4.88 1.19 5.80
N ALA A 89 5.61 0.44 4.99
CA ALA A 89 5.40 -1.00 4.88
C ALA A 89 6.11 -1.69 6.04
N VAL A 90 5.45 -2.63 6.70
CA VAL A 90 5.98 -3.30 7.89
C VAL A 90 5.91 -4.81 7.72
N THR A 91 7.05 -5.48 7.86
CA THR A 91 7.11 -6.94 7.83
C THR A 91 7.31 -7.49 9.23
N VAL A 92 6.52 -8.48 9.66
CA VAL A 92 6.59 -9.10 10.98
C VAL A 92 6.88 -10.59 10.86
N ALA A 93 7.96 -11.05 11.51
CA ALA A 93 8.34 -12.47 11.53
C ALA A 93 9.38 -12.79 12.60
N ALA A 94 9.62 -14.07 12.86
CA ALA A 94 10.72 -14.53 13.72
C ALA A 94 12.11 -14.16 13.17
N ASN A 95 12.22 -13.95 11.85
CA ASN A 95 13.42 -13.40 11.20
C ASN A 95 13.04 -12.72 9.88
N ASN A 96 13.48 -11.47 9.69
CA ASN A 96 13.21 -10.68 8.49
C ASN A 96 14.49 -10.26 7.76
N PRO A 97 14.64 -10.60 6.46
CA PRO A 97 15.64 -9.96 5.63
C PRO A 97 15.30 -8.48 5.41
N TYR A 98 16.31 -7.66 5.09
CA TYR A 98 16.10 -6.24 4.74
C TYR A 98 15.71 -6.03 3.28
N ALA A 99 15.80 -7.05 2.43
CA ALA A 99 15.41 -6.94 1.03
C ALA A 99 13.88 -7.00 0.90
N PHE A 100 13.29 -6.00 0.23
CA PHE A 100 11.85 -5.89 0.01
C PHE A 100 11.52 -5.47 -1.43
N PHE A 101 10.88 -6.38 -2.18
CA PHE A 101 10.68 -6.26 -3.63
C PHE A 101 9.22 -6.11 -4.05
N LEU A 102 8.31 -5.87 -3.09
CA LEU A 102 6.92 -5.60 -3.42
C LEU A 102 6.80 -4.15 -3.89
N PRO A 103 6.33 -3.89 -5.12
CA PRO A 103 6.25 -2.52 -5.63
C PRO A 103 5.21 -1.70 -4.85
N ALA A 104 5.51 -0.42 -4.61
CA ALA A 104 4.56 0.52 -4.04
C ALA A 104 3.75 1.15 -5.17
N LEU A 105 2.43 0.95 -5.16
CA LEU A 105 1.51 1.54 -6.15
C LEU A 105 0.57 2.52 -5.44
N PHE A 106 0.53 3.75 -5.96
CA PHE A 106 -0.32 4.81 -5.44
C PHE A 106 -1.33 5.24 -6.50
N ALA A 107 -2.54 5.57 -6.07
CA ALA A 107 -3.60 6.02 -6.96
C ALA A 107 -4.45 7.09 -6.27
N LYS A 108 -5.09 7.93 -7.08
CA LYS A 108 -6.11 8.88 -6.62
C LYS A 108 -7.44 8.57 -7.30
N MET A 109 -8.54 8.97 -6.65
CA MET A 109 -9.84 8.98 -7.32
C MET A 109 -9.77 9.92 -8.53
N SER A 110 -10.26 9.47 -9.69
CA SER A 110 -10.49 10.40 -10.80
C SER A 110 -11.44 11.51 -10.35
N ALA A 111 -11.09 12.74 -10.71
CA ALA A 111 -11.98 13.90 -10.58
C ALA A 111 -13.22 13.73 -11.46
#